data_AF-A0A388Q0S4-F1
#
_entry.id   AF-A0A388Q0S4-F1
#
_cell.length_a   1.000
_cell.length_b   1.000
_cell.length_c   1.000
_cell.angle_alpha   90.00
_cell.angle_beta   90.00
_cell.angle_gamma   90.00
#
_symmetry.space_group_name_H-M   'P 1'
#
loop_
_entity.id
_entity.type
_entity.pdbx_description
1 polymer ?
#
loop_
_entity_poly.entity_id
_entity_poly.type
_entity_poly.pdbx_seq_one_letter_code
_entity_poly.pdbx_strand_id
1 'polypeptide(L)'
;MKGGTEFYNRAQNIVNNAPENKAIAGWKATENQRNRFWLVDQVTNSRFAEMRTLFYKYHRLGLDQFSTDAEQARNTMNDIFPMLERVNTDNPSSVLMRFFFYAKTDEIQNFLAKTSMTDKQKIVPILAAIDVTNASKYQALLK
;
A
#
# COMPACT_ATOMS: atom_id res chain seq x y z
N MET A 1 1.21 -17.33 1.63
CA MET A 1 0.66 -15.97 1.86
C MET A 1 -0.74 -15.82 1.23
N LYS A 2 -1.82 -16.33 1.85
CA LYS A 2 -3.23 -16.06 1.43
C LYS A 2 -4.23 -16.24 2.59
N GLY A 3 -3.77 -16.18 3.85
CA GLY A 3 -4.61 -16.51 5.02
C GLY A 3 -5.86 -15.63 5.18
N GLY A 4 -5.82 -14.37 4.76
CA GLY A 4 -6.98 -13.47 4.83
C GLY A 4 -8.03 -13.63 3.73
N THR A 5 -7.88 -14.61 2.82
CA THR A 5 -8.73 -14.71 1.62
C THR A 5 -10.21 -14.86 1.94
N GLU A 6 -10.56 -15.64 2.97
CA GLU A 6 -11.95 -15.79 3.40
C GLU A 6 -12.58 -14.43 3.74
N PHE A 7 -11.88 -13.60 4.50
CA PHE A 7 -12.38 -12.28 4.89
C PHE A 7 -12.51 -11.31 3.71
N TYR A 8 -11.55 -11.35 2.78
CA TYR A 8 -11.66 -10.56 1.55
C TYR A 8 -12.81 -11.02 0.65
N ASN A 9 -13.09 -12.32 0.59
CA ASN A 9 -14.27 -12.84 -0.14
C ASN A 9 -15.56 -12.40 0.53
N ARG A 10 -15.61 -12.38 1.87
CA ARG A 10 -16.75 -11.81 2.62
C ARG A 10 -16.92 -10.32 2.32
N ALA A 11 -15.83 -9.55 2.28
CA ALA A 11 -15.87 -8.15 1.86
C ALA A 11 -16.38 -7.99 0.43
N GLN A 12 -15.94 -8.85 -0.51
CA GLN A 12 -16.41 -8.85 -1.89
C GLN A 12 -17.91 -9.10 -1.96
N ASN A 13 -18.41 -10.06 -1.19
CA ASN A 13 -19.84 -10.33 -1.09
C ASN A 13 -20.61 -9.11 -0.55
N ILE A 14 -20.07 -8.39 0.44
CA ILE A 14 -20.71 -7.17 0.97
C ILE A 14 -20.82 -6.10 -0.10
N VAL A 15 -19.74 -5.79 -0.83
CA VAL A 15 -19.78 -4.73 -1.86
C VAL A 15 -20.67 -5.12 -3.05
N ASN A 16 -20.73 -6.41 -3.41
CA ASN A 16 -21.59 -6.91 -4.48
C ASN A 16 -23.08 -6.88 -4.11
N ASN A 17 -23.41 -6.97 -2.82
CA ASN A 17 -24.80 -6.97 -2.33
C ASN A 17 -25.19 -5.65 -1.65
N ALA A 18 -24.44 -4.57 -1.89
CA ALA A 18 -24.74 -3.28 -1.29
C ALA A 18 -26.10 -2.74 -1.81
N PRO A 19 -26.96 -2.18 -0.94
CA PRO A 19 -28.28 -1.73 -1.34
C PRO A 19 -28.25 -0.60 -2.38
N GLU A 20 -29.23 -0.61 -3.27
CA GLU A 20 -29.37 0.39 -4.33
C GLU A 20 -30.30 1.54 -3.90
N ASN A 21 -29.76 2.56 -3.24
CA ASN A 21 -30.49 3.78 -2.89
C ASN A 21 -29.68 5.01 -3.30
N LYS A 22 -30.34 6.06 -3.81
CA LYS A 22 -29.68 7.33 -4.19
C LYS A 22 -28.90 8.01 -3.05
N ALA A 23 -29.26 7.73 -1.80
CA ALA A 23 -28.55 8.23 -0.62
C ALA A 23 -27.32 7.40 -0.23
N ILE A 24 -27.13 6.22 -0.83
CA ILE A 24 -26.01 5.31 -0.54
C ILE A 24 -24.99 5.43 -1.67
N ALA A 25 -23.81 5.95 -1.34
CA ALA A 25 -22.73 6.19 -2.29
C ALA A 25 -21.42 5.48 -1.91
N GLY A 26 -20.60 5.17 -2.91
CA GLY A 26 -19.25 4.64 -2.75
C GLY A 26 -19.18 3.12 -2.56
N TRP A 27 -20.23 2.40 -2.97
CA TRP A 27 -20.35 0.95 -2.84
C TRP A 27 -20.51 0.24 -4.19
N LYS A 28 -20.66 0.99 -5.29
CA LYS A 28 -20.92 0.43 -6.63
C LYS A 28 -19.78 0.68 -7.59
N ALA A 29 -19.54 -0.25 -8.51
CA ALA A 29 -18.53 -0.07 -9.55
C ALA A 29 -18.77 1.17 -10.45
N THR A 30 -20.04 1.51 -10.67
CA THR A 30 -20.49 2.51 -11.67
C THR A 30 -20.43 3.96 -11.19
N GLU A 31 -20.17 4.22 -9.90
CA GLU A 31 -20.19 5.58 -9.35
C GLU A 31 -18.91 6.35 -9.69
N ASN A 32 -17.78 5.88 -9.17
CA ASN A 32 -16.46 6.42 -9.43
C ASN A 32 -15.41 5.32 -9.17
N GLN A 33 -14.19 5.53 -9.66
CA GLN A 33 -13.10 4.55 -9.53
C GLN A 33 -12.38 4.60 -8.17
N ARG A 34 -12.84 5.43 -7.23
CA ARG A 34 -12.23 5.68 -5.92
C ARG A 34 -13.24 5.43 -4.81
N ASN A 35 -13.62 4.17 -4.65
CA ASN A 35 -14.62 3.77 -3.69
C ASN A 35 -14.36 2.39 -3.06
N ARG A 36 -15.26 1.94 -2.18
CA ARG A 36 -15.10 0.67 -1.44
C ARG A 36 -15.17 -0.53 -2.37
N PHE A 37 -16.01 -0.48 -3.40
CA PHE A 37 -16.10 -1.53 -4.40
C PHE A 37 -14.73 -1.77 -5.04
N TRP A 38 -14.11 -0.72 -5.59
CA TRP A 38 -12.82 -0.85 -6.26
C TRP A 38 -11.67 -1.18 -5.30
N LEU A 39 -11.73 -0.74 -4.05
CA LEU A 39 -10.73 -1.13 -3.05
C LEU A 39 -10.79 -2.65 -2.77
N VAL A 40 -12.00 -3.19 -2.61
CA VAL A 40 -12.21 -4.62 -2.34
C VAL A 40 -11.94 -5.48 -3.58
N ASP A 41 -12.34 -5.01 -4.76
CA ASP A 41 -12.02 -5.65 -6.03
C ASP A 41 -10.50 -5.72 -6.24
N GLN A 42 -9.79 -4.60 -6.12
CA GLN A 42 -8.34 -4.58 -6.33
C GLN A 42 -7.63 -5.47 -5.31
N VAL A 43 -8.01 -5.47 -4.03
CA VAL A 43 -7.33 -6.35 -3.07
C VAL A 43 -7.61 -7.84 -3.31
N THR A 44 -8.71 -8.23 -4.00
CA THR A 44 -9.02 -9.63 -4.33
C THR A 44 -8.49 -10.09 -5.67
N ASN A 45 -8.34 -9.17 -6.62
CA ASN A 45 -7.93 -9.45 -7.97
C ASN A 45 -6.46 -9.92 -8.02
N SER A 46 -6.21 -11.00 -8.78
CA SER A 46 -4.87 -11.59 -8.95
C SER A 46 -3.86 -10.61 -9.53
N ARG A 47 -4.31 -9.62 -10.30
CA ARG A 47 -3.51 -8.51 -10.84
C ARG A 47 -2.79 -7.71 -9.75
N PHE A 48 -3.33 -7.67 -8.53
CA PHE A 48 -2.75 -6.99 -7.38
C PHE A 48 -2.30 -7.97 -6.29
N ALA A 49 -2.10 -9.24 -6.63
CA ALA A 49 -1.73 -10.26 -5.63
C ALA A 49 -0.46 -9.87 -4.84
N GLU A 50 0.47 -9.16 -5.47
CA GLU A 50 1.69 -8.66 -4.83
C GLU A 50 1.40 -7.65 -3.69
N MET A 51 0.28 -6.92 -3.73
CA MET A 51 -0.12 -6.03 -2.63
C MET A 51 -0.39 -6.78 -1.32
N ARG A 52 -0.94 -7.99 -1.38
CA ARG A 52 -1.15 -8.80 -0.17
C ARG A 52 0.18 -9.29 0.42
N THR A 53 1.14 -9.64 -0.44
CA THR A 53 2.52 -9.96 -0.04
C THR A 53 3.18 -8.76 0.61
N LEU A 54 3.03 -7.57 0.00
CA LEU A 54 3.51 -6.30 0.53
C LEU A 54 2.93 -6.00 1.91
N PHE A 55 1.62 -6.14 2.11
CA PHE A 55 1.01 -5.93 3.44
C PHE A 55 1.58 -6.86 4.49
N TYR A 56 1.80 -8.14 4.16
CA TYR A 56 2.40 -9.09 5.09
C TYR A 56 3.85 -8.72 5.40
N LYS A 57 4.66 -8.40 4.38
CA LYS A 57 6.05 -7.99 4.57
C LYS A 57 6.14 -6.71 5.40
N TYR A 58 5.34 -5.70 5.08
CA TYR A 58 5.35 -4.40 5.74
C TYR A 58 5.03 -4.53 7.23
N HIS A 59 3.91 -5.18 7.57
CA HIS A 59 3.47 -5.25 8.96
C HIS A 59 4.21 -6.33 9.73
N ARG A 60 4.20 -7.59 9.26
CA ARG A 60 4.64 -8.73 10.08
C ARG A 60 6.15 -8.98 10.03
N LEU A 61 6.77 -8.80 8.87
CA LEU A 61 8.21 -9.06 8.68
C LEU A 61 9.06 -7.78 8.76
N GLY A 62 8.43 -6.61 8.65
CA GLY A 62 9.04 -5.30 8.81
C GLY A 62 8.75 -4.75 10.20
N LEU A 63 7.61 -4.10 10.38
CA LEU A 63 7.26 -3.39 11.61
C LEU A 63 7.33 -4.27 12.87
N ASP A 64 6.66 -5.42 12.91
CA ASP A 64 6.67 -6.29 14.08
C ASP A 64 8.07 -6.88 14.35
N GLN A 65 8.82 -7.16 13.29
CA GLN A 65 10.16 -7.76 13.38
C GLN A 65 11.17 -6.81 14.03
N PHE A 66 10.94 -5.48 14.04
CA PHE A 66 11.83 -4.54 14.72
C PHE A 66 11.98 -4.82 16.21
N SER A 67 10.98 -5.44 16.84
CA SER A 67 11.03 -5.81 18.26
C SER A 67 12.01 -6.95 18.56
N THR A 68 12.33 -7.77 17.56
CA THR A 68 13.16 -8.97 17.72
C THR A 68 14.49 -8.86 17.00
N ASP A 69 14.50 -8.36 15.76
CA ASP A 69 15.68 -8.17 14.93
C ASP A 69 15.52 -6.92 14.06
N ALA A 70 16.10 -5.82 14.53
CA ALA A 70 15.99 -4.53 13.86
C ALA A 70 16.74 -4.48 12.52
N GLU A 71 17.79 -5.28 12.32
CA GLU A 71 18.54 -5.30 11.06
C GLU A 71 17.75 -6.03 9.98
N GLN A 72 17.25 -7.22 10.29
CA GLN A 72 16.38 -7.97 9.39
C GLN A 72 15.10 -7.19 9.04
N ALA A 73 14.52 -6.51 10.02
CA ALA A 73 13.36 -5.65 9.80
C ALA A 73 13.65 -4.50 8.83
N ARG A 74 14.78 -3.81 8.99
CA ARG A 74 15.21 -2.74 8.05
C ARG A 74 15.41 -3.26 6.65
N ASN A 75 16.09 -4.40 6.49
CA ASN A 75 16.30 -5.01 5.18
C ASN A 75 14.96 -5.34 4.51
N THR A 76 14.03 -5.93 5.27
CA THR A 76 12.68 -6.23 4.78
C THR A 76 11.92 -4.97 4.37
N MET A 77 12.01 -3.89 5.17
CA MET A 77 11.36 -2.62 4.85
C MET A 77 11.96 -1.97 3.59
N ASN A 78 13.28 -2.02 3.42
CA ASN A 78 13.94 -1.48 2.22
C ASN A 78 13.51 -2.23 0.94
N ASP A 79 13.31 -3.55 1.02
CA ASP A 79 12.87 -4.37 -0.12
C ASP A 79 11.42 -4.12 -0.55
N ILE A 80 10.60 -3.47 0.29
CA ILE A 80 9.19 -3.17 -0.01
C ILE A 80 9.07 -2.05 -1.05
N PHE A 81 9.95 -1.06 -1.07
CA PHE A 81 9.81 0.09 -1.96
C PHE A 81 9.94 -0.28 -3.46
N PRO A 82 10.91 -1.11 -3.89
CA PRO A 82 10.93 -1.61 -5.26
C PRO A 82 9.74 -2.51 -5.61
N MET A 83 9.16 -3.21 -4.64
CA MET A 83 7.91 -3.97 -4.84
C MET A 83 6.73 -3.03 -5.08
N LEU A 84 6.59 -1.96 -4.30
CA LEU A 84 5.56 -0.93 -4.50
C LEU A 84 5.70 -0.25 -5.87
N GLU A 85 6.92 0.02 -6.32
CA GLU A 85 7.19 0.58 -7.65
C GLU A 85 6.67 -0.32 -8.78
N ARG A 86 6.95 -1.62 -8.71
CA ARG A 86 6.47 -2.60 -9.68
C ARG A 86 4.94 -2.65 -9.71
N VAL A 87 4.30 -2.75 -8.55
CA VAL A 87 2.83 -2.73 -8.46
C VAL A 87 2.27 -1.45 -9.09
N ASN A 88 2.85 -0.29 -8.83
CA ASN A 88 2.38 0.98 -9.40
C ASN A 88 2.57 1.02 -10.93
N THR A 89 3.71 0.54 -11.42
CA THR A 89 4.03 0.47 -12.86
C THR A 89 3.04 -0.42 -13.61
N ASP A 90 2.74 -1.60 -13.05
CA ASP A 90 1.80 -2.55 -13.65
C ASP A 90 0.33 -2.09 -13.52
N ASN A 91 0.06 -1.23 -12.52
CA ASN A 91 -1.29 -0.81 -12.14
C ASN A 91 -1.38 0.70 -11.87
N PRO A 92 -1.15 1.54 -12.89
CA PRO A 92 -1.22 2.99 -12.70
C PRO A 92 -2.61 3.41 -12.22
N SER A 93 -2.67 4.42 -11.35
CA SER A 93 -3.91 4.95 -10.76
C SER A 93 -4.70 3.96 -9.87
N SER A 94 -4.04 2.94 -9.31
CA SER A 94 -4.66 2.01 -8.36
C SER A 94 -5.22 2.71 -7.11
N VAL A 95 -6.49 2.44 -6.79
CA VAL A 95 -7.11 2.90 -5.53
C VAL A 95 -6.49 2.21 -4.32
N LEU A 96 -6.08 0.94 -4.47
CA LEU A 96 -5.41 0.18 -3.42
C LEU A 96 -4.03 0.77 -3.08
N MET A 97 -3.24 1.14 -4.08
CA MET A 97 -1.97 1.85 -3.87
C MET A 97 -2.18 3.20 -3.19
N ARG A 98 -3.16 3.98 -3.65
CA ARG A 98 -3.48 5.27 -3.04
C ARG A 98 -3.95 5.12 -1.59
N PHE A 99 -4.77 4.12 -1.30
CA PHE A 99 -5.22 3.79 0.04
C PHE A 99 -4.05 3.42 0.95
N PHE A 100 -3.09 2.64 0.45
CA PHE A 100 -1.87 2.32 1.19
C PHE A 100 -1.09 3.58 1.57
N PHE A 101 -0.78 4.46 0.62
CA PHE A 101 -0.04 5.70 0.93
C PHE A 101 -0.81 6.62 1.88
N TYR A 102 -2.12 6.78 1.71
CA TYR A 102 -2.94 7.55 2.64
C TYR A 102 -2.85 7.05 4.10
N ALA A 103 -2.71 5.75 4.29
CA ALA A 103 -2.54 5.19 5.63
C ALA A 103 -1.09 5.20 6.12
N LYS A 104 -0.10 5.10 5.21
CA LYS A 104 1.26 4.68 5.55
C LYS A 104 2.36 5.72 5.31
N THR A 105 2.06 6.81 4.62
CA THR A 105 3.06 7.86 4.32
C THR A 105 3.78 8.39 5.56
N ASP A 106 3.08 8.63 6.67
CA ASP A 106 3.71 9.16 7.89
C ASP A 106 4.61 8.12 8.58
N GLU A 107 4.20 6.84 8.59
CA GLU A 107 5.04 5.74 9.07
C GLU A 107 6.30 5.60 8.19
N ILE A 108 6.16 5.68 6.87
CA ILE A 108 7.27 5.60 5.91
C ILE A 108 8.26 6.75 6.11
N GLN A 109 7.78 7.98 6.31
CA GLN A 109 8.66 9.12 6.60
C GLN A 109 9.46 8.90 7.90
N ASN A 110 8.81 8.42 8.96
CA ASN A 110 9.46 8.15 10.23
C ASN A 110 10.49 7.02 10.14
N PHE A 111 10.19 5.97 9.35
CA PHE A 111 11.16 4.93 9.03
C PHE A 111 12.36 5.53 8.30
N LEU A 112 12.12 6.24 7.20
CA LEU A 112 13.17 6.84 6.38
C LEU A 112 14.03 7.83 7.17
N ALA A 113 13.47 8.62 8.09
CA ALA A 113 14.24 9.53 8.92
C ALA A 113 15.39 8.84 9.68
N LYS A 114 15.23 7.55 10.00
CA LYS A 114 16.22 6.70 10.69
C LYS A 114 17.00 5.76 9.75
N THR A 115 16.75 5.83 8.45
CA THR A 115 17.40 5.01 7.42
C THR A 115 18.72 5.65 6.96
N SER A 116 19.68 4.82 6.56
CA SER A 116 20.99 5.27 6.06
C SER A 116 20.84 6.21 4.86
N MET A 117 21.75 7.17 4.72
CA MET A 117 21.71 8.09 3.56
C MET A 117 21.81 7.34 2.22
N THR A 118 22.62 6.29 2.17
CA THR A 118 22.78 5.44 0.97
C THR A 118 21.48 4.77 0.56
N ASP A 119 20.68 4.28 1.51
CA ASP A 119 19.39 3.65 1.19
C ASP A 119 18.32 4.70 0.88
N LYS A 120 18.31 5.84 1.59
CA LYS A 120 17.41 6.97 1.26
C LYS A 120 17.57 7.42 -0.19
N GLN A 121 18.82 7.53 -0.68
CA GLN A 121 19.10 7.93 -2.06
C GLN A 121 18.50 6.99 -3.11
N LYS A 122 18.29 5.70 -2.76
CA LYS A 122 17.64 4.72 -3.63
C LYS A 122 16.11 4.77 -3.50
N ILE A 123 15.59 4.93 -2.28
CA ILE A 123 14.16 4.80 -1.98
C ILE A 123 13.37 6.09 -2.25
N VAL A 124 13.93 7.26 -1.93
CA VAL A 124 13.23 8.55 -2.07
C VAL A 124 12.79 8.82 -3.53
N PRO A 125 13.61 8.57 -4.58
CA PRO A 125 13.15 8.73 -5.95
C PRO A 125 11.94 7.85 -6.29
N ILE A 126 11.93 6.60 -5.84
CA ILE A 126 10.81 5.67 -6.02
C ILE A 126 9.54 6.26 -5.40
N LEU A 127 9.60 6.65 -4.13
CA LEU A 127 8.46 7.21 -3.40
C LEU A 127 7.96 8.51 -4.01
N ALA A 128 8.87 9.39 -4.46
CA ALA A 128 8.49 10.63 -5.13
C ALA A 128 7.74 10.38 -6.46
N ALA A 129 8.04 9.28 -7.16
CA ALA A 129 7.36 8.91 -8.39
C ALA A 129 5.98 8.27 -8.15
N ILE A 130 5.85 7.43 -7.10
CA ILE A 130 4.62 6.65 -6.86
C ILE A 130 3.65 7.26 -5.84
N ASP A 131 4.11 8.20 -5.00
CA ASP A 131 3.32 8.98 -4.06
C ASP A 131 3.59 10.49 -4.25
N VAL A 132 3.24 10.97 -5.45
CA VAL A 132 3.49 12.33 -5.93
C VAL A 132 3.00 13.40 -4.95
N THR A 133 1.86 13.17 -4.28
CA THR A 133 1.30 14.12 -3.32
C THR A 133 2.18 14.37 -2.10
N ASN A 134 3.09 13.45 -1.78
CA ASN A 134 4.03 13.58 -0.67
C ASN A 134 5.49 13.66 -1.13
N ALA A 135 5.75 13.80 -2.44
CA ALA A 135 7.09 13.83 -3.01
C ALA A 135 8.01 14.86 -2.33
N SER A 136 7.51 16.06 -2.04
CA SER A 136 8.27 17.11 -1.36
C SER A 136 8.70 16.73 0.06
N LYS A 137 7.87 15.97 0.78
CA LYS A 137 8.18 15.46 2.12
C LYS A 137 9.31 14.43 2.07
N TYR A 138 9.27 13.51 1.10
CA TYR A 138 10.34 12.52 0.93
C TYR A 138 11.67 13.17 0.51
N GLN A 139 11.62 14.13 -0.42
CA GLN A 139 12.81 14.84 -0.88
C GLN A 139 13.50 15.63 0.24
N ALA A 140 12.74 16.15 1.21
CA ALA A 140 13.31 16.84 2.36
C ALA A 140 14.21 15.94 3.22
N LEU A 141 14.06 14.61 3.17
CA LEU A 141 14.85 13.65 3.96
C LEU A 141 16.25 13.38 3.38
N LEU A 142 16.55 13.88 2.18
CA LEU A 142 17.86 13.80 1.53
C LEU A 142 18.78 14.99 1.84
N LYS A 143 18.25 16.01 2.53
CA LYS A 143 19.02 17.16 3.01
C LYS A 143 19.60 16.84 4.39
#